data_AF-W6L7F5-F1
#
_entry.id   AF-W6L7F5-F1
#
_cell.length_a   1.000
_cell.length_b   1.000
_cell.length_c   1.000
_cell.angle_alpha   90.00
_cell.angle_beta   90.00
_cell.angle_gamma   90.00
#
_symmetry.space_group_name_H-M   'P 1'
#
loop_
_entity.id
_entity.type
_entity.pdbx_description
1 polymer ?
#
loop_
_entity_poly.entity_id
_entity_poly.type
_entity_poly.pdbx_seq_one_letter_code
_entity_poly.pdbx_strand_id
1 'polypeptide(L)'
;MGRKKTSLETSPDLDFIKSGHLSMVIYREKEELTRIPSEPNSLLSEPRIIRAANMDNITFKDCVFKITLDFVEPMECMEETAVRETTDWVLCSCNAGDAFYSKTEERLVLQQCKVSLKSNVPQLVAPFIVVLCFKDDEWVVERVLR
;
A
#
# COMPACT_ATOMS: atom_id res chain seq x y z
N MET A 1 26.62 -10.32 -9.92
CA MET A 1 26.10 -8.94 -9.86
C MET A 1 25.19 -8.86 -8.65
N GLY A 2 25.56 -8.10 -7.63
CA GLY A 2 24.79 -8.03 -6.39
C GLY A 2 23.47 -7.32 -6.62
N ARG A 3 22.34 -8.03 -6.46
CA ARG A 3 21.02 -7.42 -6.32
C ARG A 3 21.11 -6.46 -5.12
N LYS A 4 21.05 -5.15 -5.35
CA LYS A 4 20.81 -4.19 -4.26
C LYS A 4 19.49 -4.63 -3.60
N LYS A 5 19.59 -5.17 -2.39
CA LYS A 5 18.47 -5.37 -1.48
C LYS A 5 17.93 -3.96 -1.27
N THR A 6 16.73 -3.67 -1.77
CA THR A 6 16.13 -2.36 -1.57
C THR A 6 15.90 -2.27 -0.07
N SER A 7 16.71 -1.50 0.65
CA SER A 7 16.49 -1.25 2.07
C SER A 7 15.22 -0.45 2.18
N LEU A 8 14.20 -1.01 2.80
CA LEU A 8 12.98 -0.31 3.14
C LEU A 8 13.35 0.95 3.94
N GLU A 9 12.86 2.11 3.52
CA GLU A 9 13.03 3.38 4.23
C GLU A 9 11.79 3.65 5.08
N THR A 10 11.98 3.97 6.36
CA THR A 10 10.88 4.23 7.29
C THR A 10 11.09 5.53 8.06
N SER A 11 10.00 6.22 8.41
CA SER A 11 10.05 7.20 9.49
C SER A 11 10.46 6.50 10.81
N PRO A 12 11.13 7.19 11.76
CA PRO A 12 11.64 6.56 12.98
C PRO A 12 10.59 5.85 13.82
N ASP A 13 9.35 6.33 13.83
CA ASP A 13 8.22 5.76 14.54
C ASP A 13 7.56 4.57 13.82
N LEU A 14 8.04 4.24 12.61
CA LEU A 14 7.58 3.15 11.75
C LEU A 14 8.70 2.15 11.41
N ASP A 15 9.84 2.22 12.11
CA ASP A 15 11.03 1.38 11.88
C ASP A 15 10.83 -0.11 12.19
N PHE A 16 9.78 -0.45 12.94
CA PHE A 16 9.33 -1.81 13.17
C PHE A 16 8.77 -2.51 11.92
N ILE A 17 8.54 -1.77 10.82
CA ILE A 17 8.10 -2.36 9.55
C ILE A 17 9.31 -2.94 8.82
N LYS A 18 9.21 -4.22 8.47
CA LYS A 18 10.27 -5.00 7.84
C LYS A 18 10.17 -5.02 6.31
N SER A 19 8.96 -5.21 5.81
CA SER A 19 8.66 -5.35 4.38
C SER A 19 7.20 -5.06 4.11
N GLY A 20 6.85 -4.99 2.83
CA GLY A 20 5.45 -4.99 2.42
C GLY A 20 5.31 -5.12 0.91
N HIS A 21 4.08 -5.38 0.47
CA HIS A 21 3.74 -5.55 -0.94
C HIS A 21 2.29 -5.14 -1.22
N LEU A 22 2.01 -4.77 -2.47
CA LEU A 22 0.63 -4.58 -2.93
C LEU A 22 -0.05 -5.94 -3.05
N SER A 23 -0.98 -6.24 -2.15
CA SER A 23 -1.67 -7.54 -2.14
C SER A 23 -2.81 -7.57 -3.15
N MET A 24 -3.54 -6.47 -3.31
CA MET A 24 -4.64 -6.39 -4.27
C MET A 24 -5.05 -4.95 -4.60
N VAL A 25 -5.64 -4.78 -5.77
CA VAL A 25 -6.37 -3.59 -6.18
C VAL A 25 -7.83 -3.98 -6.41
N ILE A 26 -8.74 -3.24 -5.79
CA ILE A 26 -10.18 -3.50 -5.85
C ILE A 26 -10.85 -2.32 -6.55
N TYR A 27 -11.51 -2.58 -7.68
CA TYR A 27 -12.45 -1.66 -8.30
C TYR A 27 -13.79 -1.69 -7.57
N ARG A 28 -14.38 -0.50 -7.39
CA ARG A 28 -15.68 -0.30 -6.77
C ARG A 28 -16.64 0.28 -7.80
N GLU A 29 -17.60 -0.52 -8.22
CA GLU A 29 -18.70 -0.04 -9.07
C GLU A 29 -20.02 -0.22 -8.31
N LYS A 30 -20.53 0.87 -7.75
CA LYS A 30 -21.73 0.86 -6.89
C LYS A 30 -21.54 -0.13 -5.72
N GLU A 31 -22.25 -1.25 -5.73
CA GLU A 31 -22.19 -2.30 -4.71
C GLU A 31 -21.28 -3.48 -5.11
N GLU A 32 -20.78 -3.51 -6.35
CA GLU A 32 -19.91 -4.57 -6.84
C GLU A 32 -18.43 -4.26 -6.57
N LEU A 33 -17.72 -5.27 -6.07
CA LEU A 33 -16.28 -5.22 -5.80
C LEU A 33 -15.56 -6.21 -6.71
N THR A 34 -14.72 -5.68 -7.61
CA THR A 34 -14.03 -6.49 -8.61
C THR A 34 -12.52 -6.34 -8.44
N ARG A 35 -11.78 -7.46 -8.45
CA ARG A 35 -10.32 -7.42 -8.38
C ARG A 35 -9.75 -6.97 -9.73
N ILE A 36 -8.79 -6.06 -9.70
CA ILE A 36 -8.01 -5.66 -10.87
C ILE A 36 -6.61 -6.30 -10.78
N PRO A 37 -6.05 -6.77 -11.91
CA PRO A 37 -4.67 -7.22 -11.97
C PRO A 37 -3.70 -6.11 -11.57
N SER A 38 -2.74 -6.43 -10.70
CA SER A 38 -1.81 -5.45 -10.15
C SER A 38 -0.58 -5.20 -11.02
N GLU A 39 -0.37 -5.96 -12.10
CA GLU A 39 0.80 -5.79 -12.97
C GLU A 39 0.81 -4.37 -13.58
N PRO A 40 1.96 -3.69 -13.69
CA PRO A 40 2.02 -2.29 -14.08
C PRO A 40 1.30 -1.99 -15.39
N ASN A 41 1.49 -2.84 -16.41
CA ASN A 41 0.84 -2.64 -17.70
C ASN A 41 -0.68 -2.73 -17.61
N SER A 42 -1.20 -3.69 -16.84
CA SER A 42 -2.64 -3.88 -16.62
C SER A 42 -3.21 -2.75 -15.77
N LEU A 43 -2.54 -2.42 -14.66
CA LEU A 43 -2.97 -1.44 -13.68
C LEU A 43 -2.97 -0.01 -14.26
N LEU A 44 -1.90 0.37 -14.95
CA LEU A 44 -1.66 1.73 -15.44
C LEU A 44 -2.35 2.01 -16.79
N SER A 45 -3.02 1.02 -17.37
CA SER A 45 -3.83 1.18 -18.59
C SER A 45 -5.33 0.91 -18.38
N GLU A 46 -5.76 0.54 -17.16
CA GLU A 46 -7.15 0.20 -16.85
C GLU A 46 -8.06 1.45 -16.83
N PRO A 47 -8.93 1.65 -17.85
CA PRO A 47 -9.70 2.89 -17.98
C PRO A 47 -10.73 3.08 -16.87
N ARG A 48 -11.18 1.98 -16.25
CA ARG A 48 -12.17 2.02 -15.16
C ARG A 48 -11.63 2.73 -13.92
N ILE A 49 -10.33 2.59 -13.64
CA ILE A 49 -9.70 3.17 -12.45
C ILE A 49 -8.83 4.38 -12.73
N ILE A 50 -8.53 4.69 -14.00
CA ILE A 50 -7.76 5.89 -14.32
C ILE A 50 -8.67 7.10 -14.31
N ARG A 51 -8.35 8.06 -13.44
CA ARG A 51 -9.01 9.37 -13.39
C ARG A 51 -8.43 10.31 -14.42
N ALA A 52 -7.11 10.47 -14.39
CA ALA A 52 -6.37 11.33 -15.30
C ALA A 52 -4.93 10.82 -15.43
N ALA A 53 -4.36 11.02 -16.61
CA ALA A 53 -2.95 10.77 -16.88
C ALA A 53 -2.35 12.00 -17.56
N ASN A 54 -1.28 12.56 -16.99
CA ASN A 54 -0.50 13.64 -17.59
C ASN A 54 0.96 13.17 -17.80
N MET A 55 1.88 14.09 -18.09
CA MET A 55 3.28 13.72 -18.34
C MET A 55 3.96 13.13 -17.10
N ASP A 56 3.61 13.60 -15.91
CA ASP A 56 4.33 13.27 -14.68
C ASP A 56 3.65 12.15 -13.90
N ASN A 57 2.31 12.11 -13.92
CA ASN A 57 1.52 11.29 -13.00
C ASN A 57 0.32 10.62 -13.68
N ILE A 58 -0.08 9.48 -13.11
CA ILE A 58 -1.39 8.84 -13.31
C ILE A 58 -2.13 8.89 -11.97
N THR A 59 -3.34 9.42 -11.98
CA THR A 59 -4.23 9.47 -10.80
C THR A 59 -5.38 8.50 -10.96
N PHE A 60 -5.89 7.99 -9.84
CA PHE A 60 -6.88 6.93 -9.83
C PHE A 60 -8.28 7.43 -9.41
N LYS A 61 -9.30 6.63 -9.73
CA LYS A 61 -10.69 6.76 -9.26
C LYS A 61 -11.27 5.39 -8.95
N ASP A 62 -12.33 5.38 -8.15
CA ASP A 62 -13.23 4.24 -7.97
C ASP A 62 -12.51 2.92 -7.63
N CYS A 63 -11.37 3.00 -6.96
CA CYS A 63 -10.61 1.83 -6.53
C CYS A 63 -10.01 1.97 -5.13
N VAL A 64 -9.57 0.85 -4.58
CA VAL A 64 -8.84 0.77 -3.31
C VAL A 64 -7.63 -0.13 -3.46
N PHE A 65 -6.48 0.40 -3.06
CA PHE A 65 -5.23 -0.31 -2.96
C PHE A 65 -5.16 -0.97 -1.59
N LYS A 66 -4.79 -2.25 -1.56
CA LYS A 66 -4.60 -3.04 -0.34
C LYS A 66 -3.16 -3.51 -0.26
N ILE A 67 -2.51 -3.22 0.85
CA ILE A 67 -1.07 -3.41 1.06
C ILE A 67 -0.91 -4.26 2.30
N THR A 68 -0.12 -5.31 2.21
CA THR A 68 0.32 -6.04 3.39
C THR A 68 1.66 -5.49 3.84
N LEU A 69 1.78 -5.20 5.13
CA LEU A 69 3.02 -4.82 5.79
C LEU A 69 3.39 -5.91 6.78
N ASP A 70 4.64 -6.34 6.76
CA ASP A 70 5.22 -7.30 7.69
C ASP A 70 6.09 -6.54 8.70
N PHE A 71 6.10 -7.02 9.94
CA PHE A 71 6.86 -6.41 11.02
C PHE A 71 8.16 -7.18 11.31
N VAL A 72 9.10 -6.49 11.94
CA VAL A 72 10.36 -7.09 12.39
C VAL A 72 10.09 -8.08 13.53
N GLU A 73 9.19 -7.71 14.45
CA GLU A 73 8.76 -8.50 15.60
C GLU A 73 7.22 -8.43 15.72
N PRO A 74 6.57 -9.41 16.38
CA PRO A 74 5.14 -9.34 16.66
C PRO A 74 4.79 -8.10 17.50
N MET A 75 3.85 -7.30 17.02
CA MET A 75 3.39 -6.07 17.66
C MET A 75 2.08 -6.30 18.41
N GLU A 76 1.91 -5.63 19.55
CA GLU A 76 0.66 -5.63 20.30
C GLU A 76 -0.47 -4.99 19.48
N CYS A 77 -1.61 -5.67 19.44
CA CYS A 77 -2.81 -5.15 18.80
C CYS A 77 -3.68 -4.41 19.82
N MET A 78 -4.46 -3.45 19.34
CA MET A 78 -5.40 -2.70 20.19
C MET A 78 -6.54 -3.61 20.70
N GLU A 79 -6.63 -3.81 22.01
CA GLU A 79 -7.58 -4.71 22.69
C GLU A 79 -9.04 -4.49 22.28
N GLU A 80 -9.43 -3.23 21.99
CA GLU A 80 -10.81 -2.86 21.66
C GLU A 80 -11.27 -3.31 20.27
N THR A 81 -10.34 -3.64 19.37
CA THR A 81 -10.64 -3.89 17.95
C THR A 81 -10.03 -5.17 17.38
N ALA A 82 -9.05 -5.75 18.06
CA ALA A 82 -8.28 -6.86 17.53
C ALA A 82 -8.89 -8.22 17.88
N VAL A 83 -8.81 -9.15 16.92
CA VAL A 83 -9.18 -10.57 17.13
C VAL A 83 -8.04 -11.36 17.80
N ARG A 84 -6.88 -10.72 18.00
CA ARG A 84 -5.64 -11.32 18.49
C ARG A 84 -4.88 -10.32 19.36
N GLU A 85 -4.08 -10.82 20.31
CA GLU A 85 -3.26 -10.00 21.21
C GLU A 85 -2.06 -9.39 20.48
N THR A 86 -1.44 -10.14 19.56
CA THR A 86 -0.29 -9.68 18.77
C THR A 86 -0.43 -10.06 17.29
N THR A 87 0.29 -9.36 16.44
CA THR A 87 0.37 -9.64 15.00
C THR A 87 1.76 -9.30 14.45
N ASP A 88 2.24 -10.12 13.53
CA ASP A 88 3.51 -9.94 12.80
C ASP A 88 3.30 -9.30 11.42
N TRP A 89 2.05 -9.06 11.03
CA TRP A 89 1.69 -8.36 9.80
C TRP A 89 0.34 -7.63 9.93
N VAL A 90 0.08 -6.70 9.02
CA VAL A 90 -1.21 -6.01 8.90
C VAL A 90 -1.61 -5.75 7.45
N LEU A 91 -2.92 -5.72 7.20
CA LEU A 91 -3.49 -5.28 5.92
C LEU A 91 -3.91 -3.82 6.00
N CYS A 92 -3.30 -2.98 5.17
CA CYS A 92 -3.59 -1.56 5.05
C CYS A 92 -4.38 -1.27 3.78
N SER A 93 -5.04 -0.11 3.73
CA SER A 93 -5.77 0.35 2.56
C SER A 93 -5.59 1.83 2.28
N CYS A 94 -5.53 2.16 1.00
CA CYS A 94 -5.54 3.52 0.48
C CYS A 94 -6.63 3.67 -0.58
N ASN A 95 -7.41 4.75 -0.51
CA ASN A 95 -8.42 5.04 -1.52
C ASN A 95 -7.77 5.66 -2.76
N ALA A 96 -8.42 5.51 -3.92
CA ALA A 96 -7.95 6.04 -5.19
C ALA A 96 -7.65 7.55 -5.16
N GLY A 97 -8.44 8.34 -4.42
CA GLY A 97 -8.26 9.80 -4.33
C GLY A 97 -6.97 10.22 -3.64
N ASP A 98 -6.37 9.33 -2.84
CA ASP A 98 -5.13 9.55 -2.10
C ASP A 98 -3.96 8.78 -2.73
N ALA A 99 -4.11 8.32 -3.98
CA ALA A 99 -3.14 7.49 -4.67
C ALA A 99 -2.79 8.06 -6.04
N PHE A 100 -1.52 7.95 -6.41
CA PHE A 100 -1.05 8.26 -7.76
C PHE A 100 0.18 7.43 -8.11
N TYR A 101 0.39 7.22 -9.40
CA TYR A 101 1.63 6.67 -9.93
C TYR A 101 2.47 7.80 -10.52
N SER A 102 3.70 7.97 -10.03
CA SER A 102 4.69 8.85 -10.63
C SER A 102 5.35 8.13 -11.79
N LYS A 103 5.28 8.70 -12.99
CA LYS A 103 5.95 8.19 -14.19
C LYS A 103 7.44 8.49 -14.18
N THR A 104 7.83 9.64 -13.63
CA THR A 104 9.22 10.07 -13.54
C THR A 104 10.00 9.23 -12.55
N GLU A 105 9.39 8.98 -11.40
CA GLU A 105 9.97 8.11 -10.40
C GLU A 105 9.51 6.67 -10.59
N GLU A 106 8.69 6.30 -11.56
CA GLU A 106 8.17 4.91 -11.69
C GLU A 106 7.63 4.29 -10.39
N ARG A 107 7.11 5.09 -9.45
CA ARG A 107 6.65 4.63 -8.13
C ARG A 107 5.14 4.82 -7.96
N LEU A 108 4.51 3.86 -7.30
CA LEU A 108 3.13 3.99 -6.83
C LEU A 108 3.14 4.61 -5.43
N VAL A 109 2.49 5.76 -5.27
CA VAL A 109 2.45 6.52 -4.02
C VAL A 109 1.04 6.49 -3.46
N LEU A 110 0.93 6.09 -2.19
CA LEU A 110 -0.31 5.96 -1.45
C LEU A 110 -0.24 6.85 -0.20
N GLN A 111 -0.95 7.98 -0.19
CA GLN A 111 -0.71 9.07 0.75
C GLN A 111 -1.46 8.95 2.08
N GLN A 112 -2.59 8.24 2.10
CA GLN A 112 -3.48 8.14 3.27
C GLN A 112 -3.77 6.67 3.60
N CYS A 113 -2.72 5.87 3.77
CA CYS A 113 -2.86 4.47 4.17
C CYS A 113 -3.39 4.37 5.60
N LYS A 114 -4.36 3.47 5.80
CA LYS A 114 -4.92 3.13 7.11
C LYS A 114 -5.00 1.62 7.28
N VAL A 115 -4.75 1.12 8.48
CA VAL A 115 -4.91 -0.31 8.79
C VAL A 115 -6.38 -0.71 8.70
N SER A 116 -6.64 -1.91 8.19
CA SER A 116 -7.98 -2.49 8.18
C SER A 116 -8.36 -2.88 9.62
N LEU A 117 -9.51 -2.42 10.10
CA LEU A 117 -9.96 -2.36 11.51
C LEU A 117 -9.85 -3.63 12.39
N LYS A 118 -9.50 -4.81 11.85
CA LYS A 118 -9.53 -6.09 12.58
C LYS A 118 -8.19 -6.49 13.24
N SER A 119 -7.12 -5.74 12.99
CA SER A 119 -5.76 -5.99 13.55
C SER A 119 -4.97 -4.68 13.62
N ASN A 120 -5.49 -3.67 14.33
CA ASN A 120 -4.81 -2.38 14.40
C ASN A 120 -3.70 -2.39 15.45
N VAL A 121 -2.54 -1.84 15.09
CA VAL A 121 -1.40 -1.64 15.97
C VAL A 121 -1.39 -0.16 16.35
N PRO A 122 -1.19 0.22 17.63
CA PRO A 122 -1.29 1.62 18.09
C PRO A 122 -0.48 2.61 17.24
N GLN A 123 0.73 2.19 16.84
CA GLN A 123 1.66 2.97 16.03
C GLN A 123 1.15 3.27 14.60
N LEU A 124 0.12 2.56 14.11
CA LEU A 124 -0.45 2.69 12.76
C LEU A 124 -1.86 3.31 12.74
N VAL A 125 -2.34 3.84 13.88
CA VAL A 125 -3.64 4.51 13.98
C VAL A 125 -3.69 5.77 13.12
N ALA A 126 -2.61 6.56 13.15
CA ALA A 126 -2.49 7.75 12.31
C ALA A 126 -2.18 7.35 10.86
N PRO A 127 -2.81 8.01 9.86
CA PRO A 127 -2.52 7.74 8.45
C PRO A 127 -1.04 7.92 8.13
N PHE A 128 -0.57 7.19 7.13
CA PHE A 128 0.83 7.21 6.71
C PHE A 128 0.93 7.03 5.19
N ILE A 129 2.09 7.35 4.65
CA ILE A 129 2.41 7.27 3.23
C ILE A 129 3.13 5.95 2.97
N VAL A 130 2.72 5.24 1.93
CA VAL A 130 3.43 4.06 1.41
C VAL A 130 3.86 4.34 -0.02
N VAL A 131 5.15 4.14 -0.30
CA VAL A 131 5.72 4.24 -1.65
C VAL A 131 6.12 2.85 -2.10
N LEU A 132 5.61 2.42 -3.24
CA LEU A 132 5.90 1.10 -3.81
C LEU A 132 6.68 1.24 -5.12
N CYS A 133 7.63 0.33 -5.34
CA CYS A 133 8.32 0.15 -6.61
C CYS A 133 8.00 -1.23 -7.18
N PHE A 134 7.95 -1.34 -8.51
CA PHE A 134 7.74 -2.63 -9.16
C PHE A 134 9.09 -3.33 -9.36
N LYS A 135 9.26 -4.52 -8.78
CA LYS A 135 10.52 -5.27 -8.79
C LYS A 135 10.24 -6.77 -8.74
N ASP A 136 10.98 -7.53 -9.53
CA ASP A 136 10.87 -9.00 -9.57
C ASP A 136 9.40 -9.46 -9.73
N ASP A 137 8.65 -8.81 -10.64
CA ASP A 137 7.23 -9.04 -10.96
C ASP A 137 6.20 -8.68 -9.87
N GLU A 138 6.61 -7.98 -8.82
CA GLU A 138 5.73 -7.57 -7.72
C GLU A 138 5.89 -6.09 -7.36
N TRP A 139 4.81 -5.46 -6.87
CA TRP A 139 4.90 -4.16 -6.22
C TRP A 139 5.34 -4.34 -4.78
N VAL A 140 6.58 -3.95 -4.49
CA VAL A 140 7.18 -4.02 -3.16
C VAL A 140 7.22 -2.65 -2.53
N VAL A 141 7.03 -2.60 -1.21
CA VAL A 141 7.13 -1.35 -0.46
C VAL A 141 8.60 -0.92 -0.40
N GLU A 142 8.88 0.28 -0.92
CA GLU A 142 10.18 0.93 -0.87
C GLU A 142 10.27 1.86 0.34
N ARG A 143 9.18 2.58 0.66
CA ARG A 143 9.14 3.53 1.79
C ARG A 143 7.83 3.47 2.56
N VAL A 144 7.91 3.66 3.88
CA VAL A 144 6.75 3.94 4.75
C VAL A 144 7.03 5.18 5.58
N LEU A 145 6.31 6.27 5.32
CA LEU A 145 6.60 7.59 5.87
C LEU A 145 5.40 8.15 6.63
N ARG A 146 5.67 8.98 7.63
CA ARG A 146 4.70 9.79 8.34
C ARG A 146 5.09 11.27 8.27
#